data_AF-A0A925Y396-F1
#
_entry.id   AF-A0A925Y396-F1
#
_cell.length_a   1.000
_cell.length_b   1.000
_cell.length_c   1.000
_cell.angle_alpha   90.00
_cell.angle_beta   90.00
_cell.angle_gamma   90.00
#
_symmetry.space_group_name_H-M   'P 1'
#
loop_
_entity.id
_entity.type
_entity.pdbx_description
1 polymer ?
#
loop_
_entity_poly.entity_id
_entity_poly.type
_entity_poly.pdbx_seq_one_letter_code
_entity_poly.pdbx_strand_id
1 'polypeptide(L)'
;MENSTNSVAWLVRRDGSAIIGYGPFEEVSEPPADGIAFYLQDFVQNDLFPWRIPSRFVPTTRAELTTHFKNPSLLDCHWNALDTAPFSVVFQEIMSSIHSGIFEKTVPVVTETGLATHAPGPAIISAVTRKSSPLQSYGWANPSSGFAGATPELLFSMNGKHLQTMALAGTARSEDREVFAMDEKEIREHEYVAQTLVSKLDDLGKLKRHSREILNLGSIVHFLTLIEVELHAFMAPADLLLKLHPTPALGPLPRTDGTMAQLLGWRNRLNCPPQFGAPFGLWERGRFDAVVAIRGIWWEGKNLSIPAGCGIIEASRLVNEWRELRIKRDAVKRFLEQP
;
A
#
# COMPACT_ATOMS: atom_id res chain seq x y z
N MET A 1 -14.68 10.88 29.00
CA MET A 1 -14.42 9.43 28.83
C MET A 1 -15.60 8.84 28.06
N GLU A 2 -15.63 9.08 26.75
CA GLU A 2 -16.68 8.56 25.86
C GLU A 2 -16.00 7.80 24.70
N ASN A 3 -16.41 6.53 24.58
CA ASN A 3 -16.27 5.62 23.43
C ASN A 3 -14.89 5.07 23.07
N SER A 4 -14.36 4.18 23.92
CA SER A 4 -13.28 3.25 23.57
C SER A 4 -13.77 1.93 22.95
N THR A 5 -14.96 1.90 22.35
CA THR A 5 -15.61 0.65 21.86
C THR A 5 -15.77 0.57 20.35
N ASN A 6 -15.47 1.63 19.59
CA ASN A 6 -15.85 1.69 18.19
C ASN A 6 -14.62 1.61 17.27
N SER A 7 -14.77 0.88 16.17
CA SER A 7 -13.79 0.85 15.10
C SER A 7 -13.59 2.24 14.48
N VAL A 8 -12.45 2.45 13.83
CA VAL A 8 -12.09 3.71 13.19
C VAL A 8 -11.43 3.43 11.84
N ALA A 9 -11.68 4.29 10.86
CA ALA A 9 -11.04 4.29 9.56
C ALA A 9 -10.60 5.71 9.22
N TRP A 10 -9.49 5.88 8.53
CA TRP A 10 -9.11 7.20 8.00
C TRP A 10 -8.30 7.08 6.72
N LEU A 11 -8.39 8.11 5.88
CA LEU A 11 -7.53 8.30 4.72
C LEU A 11 -7.18 9.78 4.57
N VAL A 12 -5.90 10.05 4.34
CA VAL A 12 -5.40 11.37 3.94
C VAL A 12 -5.15 11.38 2.45
N ARG A 13 -5.77 12.32 1.74
CA ARG A 13 -5.58 12.53 0.32
C ARG A 13 -4.27 13.26 0.02
N ARG A 14 -3.87 13.26 -1.25
CA ARG A 14 -2.68 13.98 -1.71
C ARG A 14 -2.77 15.49 -1.50
N ASP A 15 -3.97 16.06 -1.63
CA ASP A 15 -4.26 17.48 -1.38
C ASP A 15 -4.24 17.86 0.12
N GLY A 16 -4.03 16.88 1.02
CA GLY A 16 -3.98 17.10 2.46
C GLY A 16 -5.34 17.09 3.15
N SER A 17 -6.46 17.02 2.42
CA SER A 17 -7.77 16.72 2.99
C SER A 17 -7.78 15.31 3.55
N ALA A 18 -8.56 15.10 4.62
CA ALA A 18 -8.66 13.80 5.27
C ALA A 18 -10.07 13.59 5.82
N ILE A 19 -10.44 12.32 5.97
CA ILE A 19 -11.70 11.94 6.63
C ILE A 19 -11.37 10.88 7.68
N ILE A 20 -11.98 11.05 8.87
CA ILE A 20 -12.01 10.02 9.91
C ILE A 20 -13.44 9.48 9.99
N GLY A 21 -13.62 8.18 9.82
CA GLY A 21 -14.88 7.47 10.06
C GLY A 21 -14.83 6.70 11.38
N TYR A 22 -15.92 6.74 12.14
CA TYR A 22 -16.09 6.01 13.39
C TYR A 22 -17.25 5.02 13.27
N GLY A 23 -17.00 3.82 13.77
CA GLY A 23 -17.94 2.72 13.80
C GLY A 23 -19.13 2.97 14.75
N PRO A 24 -20.18 2.11 14.71
CA PRO A 24 -20.27 0.93 13.84
C PRO A 24 -20.26 1.29 12.34
N PHE A 25 -19.75 0.38 11.51
CA PHE A 25 -19.74 0.55 10.07
C PHE A 25 -20.80 -0.36 9.46
N GLU A 26 -21.61 0.18 8.58
CA GLU A 26 -22.47 -0.62 7.70
C GLU A 26 -21.62 -1.17 6.56
N GLU A 27 -21.77 -2.46 6.26
CA GLU A 27 -21.04 -3.14 5.20
C GLU A 27 -21.95 -3.32 3.98
N VAL A 28 -21.53 -2.79 2.83
CA VAL A 28 -22.32 -2.81 1.59
C VAL A 28 -21.46 -3.20 0.38
N SER A 29 -22.10 -3.74 -0.66
CA SER A 29 -21.42 -4.23 -1.87
C SER A 29 -21.03 -3.10 -2.84
N GLU A 30 -21.70 -1.96 -2.77
CA GLU A 30 -21.52 -0.81 -3.67
C GLU A 30 -21.34 0.49 -2.89
N PRO A 31 -20.59 1.47 -3.42
CA PRO A 31 -20.45 2.76 -2.74
C PRO A 31 -21.81 3.47 -2.64
N PRO A 32 -22.07 4.23 -1.57
CA PRO A 32 -23.34 4.94 -1.42
C PRO A 32 -23.47 6.07 -2.45
N ALA A 33 -24.69 6.35 -2.89
CA ALA A 33 -24.97 7.40 -3.88
C ALA A 33 -24.56 8.81 -3.39
N ASP A 34 -24.68 9.05 -2.08
CA ASP A 34 -24.21 10.26 -1.38
C ASP A 34 -23.53 9.87 -0.06
N GLY A 35 -22.76 10.79 0.52
CA GLY A 35 -22.03 10.58 1.76
C GLY A 35 -20.63 10.01 1.55
N ILE A 36 -20.18 9.22 2.53
CA ILE A 36 -18.81 8.72 2.64
C ILE A 36 -18.82 7.22 2.88
N ALA A 37 -17.89 6.51 2.26
CA ALA A 37 -17.58 5.12 2.57
C ALA A 37 -16.07 4.87 2.46
N PHE A 38 -15.56 3.97 3.30
CA PHE A 38 -14.19 3.46 3.15
C PHE A 38 -14.23 2.15 2.38
N TYR A 39 -13.33 1.96 1.44
CA TYR A 39 -13.16 0.68 0.74
C TYR A 39 -12.08 -0.13 1.44
N LEU A 40 -12.45 -1.31 1.95
CA LEU A 40 -11.57 -2.25 2.62
C LEU A 40 -11.64 -3.61 1.93
N GLN A 41 -10.48 -4.16 1.59
CA GLN A 41 -10.36 -5.47 0.96
C GLN A 41 -9.11 -6.21 1.44
N ASP A 42 -9.09 -7.51 1.19
CA ASP A 42 -7.84 -8.28 1.15
C ASP A 42 -7.17 -8.19 -0.23
N PHE A 43 -5.95 -8.71 -0.34
CA PHE A 43 -5.15 -8.62 -1.57
C PHE A 43 -5.80 -9.32 -2.76
N VAL A 44 -6.70 -10.28 -2.53
CA VAL A 44 -7.36 -11.08 -3.58
C VAL A 44 -8.80 -10.63 -3.88
N GLN A 45 -9.30 -9.63 -3.15
CA GLN A 45 -10.62 -9.03 -3.29
C GLN A 45 -11.79 -9.97 -2.95
N ASN A 46 -11.67 -10.74 -1.85
CA ASN A 46 -12.69 -11.73 -1.46
C ASN A 46 -13.90 -11.17 -0.69
N ASP A 47 -13.83 -9.95 -0.13
CA ASP A 47 -14.95 -9.39 0.62
C ASP A 47 -16.10 -8.99 -0.32
N LEU A 48 -17.28 -9.58 -0.13
CA LEU A 48 -18.47 -9.26 -0.94
C LEU A 48 -19.11 -7.91 -0.55
N PHE A 49 -18.75 -7.35 0.61
CA PHE A 49 -19.27 -6.10 1.13
C PHE A 49 -18.13 -5.12 1.47
N PRO A 50 -17.24 -4.78 0.52
CA PRO A 50 -15.98 -4.10 0.80
C PRO A 50 -16.14 -2.64 1.23
N TRP A 51 -17.32 -2.05 1.05
CA TRP A 51 -17.59 -0.67 1.43
C TRP A 51 -18.08 -0.59 2.86
N ARG A 52 -17.41 0.25 3.66
CA ARG A 52 -17.68 0.49 5.07
C ARG A 52 -18.20 1.91 5.25
N ILE A 53 -19.51 2.06 5.47
CA ILE A 53 -20.14 3.35 5.73
C ILE A 53 -20.07 3.64 7.24
N PRO A 54 -19.36 4.68 7.69
CA PRO A 54 -19.26 4.98 9.11
C PRO A 54 -20.55 5.58 9.68
N SER A 55 -20.94 5.19 10.89
CA SER A 55 -22.05 5.84 11.63
C SER A 55 -21.83 7.33 11.90
N ARG A 56 -20.56 7.76 12.01
CA ARG A 56 -20.16 9.15 12.20
C ARG A 56 -18.83 9.39 11.50
N PHE A 57 -18.68 10.53 10.85
CA PHE A 57 -17.41 10.93 10.26
C PHE A 57 -17.03 12.37 10.62
N VAL A 58 -15.75 12.69 10.47
CA VAL A 58 -15.17 14.01 10.69
C VAL A 58 -14.30 14.35 9.48
N PRO A 59 -14.73 15.29 8.62
CA PRO A 59 -13.84 15.93 7.65
C PRO A 59 -12.78 16.73 8.39
N THR A 60 -11.53 16.60 7.98
CA THR A 60 -10.39 17.24 8.64
C THR A 60 -9.26 17.43 7.64
N THR A 61 -8.10 17.86 8.13
CA THR A 61 -6.87 18.00 7.36
C THR A 61 -5.77 17.13 7.95
N ARG A 62 -4.71 16.89 7.18
CA ARG A 62 -3.50 16.23 7.68
C ARG A 62 -2.95 16.87 8.96
N ALA A 63 -2.97 18.20 9.04
CA ALA A 63 -2.43 18.93 10.19
C ALA A 63 -3.23 18.60 11.47
N GLU A 64 -4.55 18.61 11.37
CA GLU A 64 -5.47 18.34 12.48
C GLU A 64 -5.56 16.85 12.84
N LEU A 65 -5.33 15.95 11.89
CA LEU A 65 -5.35 14.49 12.11
C LEU A 65 -4.43 14.06 13.26
N THR A 66 -3.26 14.70 13.37
CA THR A 66 -2.29 14.45 14.45
C THR A 66 -2.84 14.79 15.84
N THR A 67 -3.76 15.75 15.91
CA THR A 67 -4.42 16.17 17.15
C THR A 67 -5.54 15.20 17.49
N HIS A 68 -6.31 14.75 16.50
CA HIS A 68 -7.37 13.74 16.69
C HIS A 68 -6.83 12.41 17.23
N PHE A 69 -5.65 11.98 16.78
CA PHE A 69 -5.03 10.72 17.18
C PHE A 69 -3.84 10.88 18.11
N LYS A 70 -3.74 12.02 18.80
CA LYS A 70 -2.62 12.29 19.70
C LYS A 70 -2.56 11.23 20.80
N ASN A 71 -1.49 10.46 20.80
CA ASN A 71 -1.14 9.56 21.89
C ASN A 71 0.30 9.84 22.34
N PRO A 72 0.53 10.18 23.63
CA PRO A 72 1.87 10.40 24.16
C PRO A 72 2.68 9.10 24.33
N SER A 73 2.02 7.94 24.43
CA SER A 73 2.71 6.66 24.63
C SER A 73 3.38 6.20 23.34
N LEU A 74 4.66 5.84 23.45
CA LEU A 74 5.38 5.17 22.38
C LEU A 74 5.01 3.70 22.30
N LEU A 75 5.22 3.12 21.12
CA LEU A 75 5.12 1.68 20.96
C LEU A 75 6.33 1.02 21.62
N ASP A 76 6.09 0.38 22.74
CA ASP A 76 7.06 -0.51 23.40
C ASP A 76 6.82 -1.94 22.92
N CYS A 77 7.80 -2.48 22.20
CA CYS A 77 7.69 -3.79 21.57
C CYS A 77 9.05 -4.45 21.35
N HIS A 78 9.02 -5.79 21.26
CA HIS A 78 10.15 -6.60 20.86
C HIS A 78 9.94 -7.12 19.44
N TRP A 79 10.88 -6.82 18.53
CA TRP A 79 10.88 -7.35 17.16
C TRP A 79 11.67 -8.66 17.11
N ASN A 80 11.11 -9.65 16.42
CA ASN A 80 11.80 -10.91 16.17
C ASN A 80 12.76 -10.74 14.99
N ALA A 81 13.98 -11.27 15.12
CA ALA A 81 14.92 -11.28 14.02
C ALA A 81 14.34 -12.06 12.83
N LEU A 82 14.35 -11.44 11.65
CA LEU A 82 13.82 -12.06 10.44
C LEU A 82 14.89 -12.95 9.79
N ASP A 83 14.59 -14.25 9.69
CA ASP A 83 15.44 -15.22 9.00
C ASP A 83 15.36 -15.05 7.48
N THR A 84 16.52 -15.10 6.84
CA THR A 84 16.69 -15.02 5.39
C THR A 84 16.35 -16.33 4.67
N ALA A 85 16.39 -17.47 5.37
CA ALA A 85 16.31 -18.78 4.72
C ALA A 85 14.96 -19.02 4.02
N PRO A 86 13.78 -18.74 4.61
CA PRO A 86 12.50 -18.92 3.94
C PRO A 86 12.38 -18.06 2.66
N PHE A 87 12.86 -16.81 2.72
CA PHE A 87 12.88 -15.92 1.57
C PHE A 87 13.84 -16.41 0.48
N SER A 88 14.99 -16.98 0.86
CA SER A 88 15.97 -17.48 -0.10
C SER A 88 15.42 -18.64 -0.93
N VAL A 89 14.63 -19.53 -0.33
CA VAL A 89 13.93 -20.61 -1.05
C VAL A 89 12.90 -20.03 -2.03
N VAL A 90 12.05 -19.11 -1.56
CA VAL A 90 11.07 -18.43 -2.43
C VAL A 90 11.75 -17.66 -3.56
N PHE A 91 12.86 -16.99 -3.29
CA PHE A 91 13.64 -16.29 -4.30
C PHE A 91 14.15 -17.23 -5.38
N GLN A 92 14.66 -18.41 -5.02
CA GLN A 92 15.12 -19.42 -5.98
C GLN A 92 13.98 -19.95 -6.86
N GLU A 93 12.82 -20.22 -6.27
CA GLU A 93 11.62 -20.63 -7.01
C GLU A 93 11.17 -19.55 -8.00
N ILE A 94 11.18 -18.28 -7.58
CA ILE A 94 10.84 -17.14 -8.43
C ILE A 94 11.83 -17.03 -9.59
N MET A 95 13.14 -17.09 -9.31
CA MET A 95 14.15 -17.01 -10.37
C MET A 95 14.02 -18.18 -11.35
N SER A 96 13.76 -19.39 -10.89
CA SER A 96 13.48 -20.55 -11.76
C SER A 96 12.25 -20.29 -12.66
N SER A 97 11.20 -19.70 -12.10
CA SER A 97 9.97 -19.38 -12.83
C SER A 97 10.19 -18.23 -13.84
N ILE A 98 11.06 -17.27 -13.53
CA ILE A 98 11.46 -16.20 -14.47
C ILE A 98 12.28 -16.79 -15.63
N HIS A 99 13.29 -17.60 -15.35
CA HIS A 99 14.13 -18.21 -16.39
C HIS A 99 13.37 -19.18 -17.31
N SER A 100 12.26 -19.76 -16.83
CA SER A 100 11.35 -20.59 -17.62
C SER A 100 10.27 -19.79 -18.36
N GLY A 101 10.27 -18.45 -18.23
CA GLY A 101 9.35 -17.57 -18.95
C GLY A 101 7.94 -17.49 -18.36
N ILE A 102 7.71 -17.99 -17.15
CA ILE A 102 6.41 -17.89 -16.46
C ILE A 102 6.16 -16.46 -15.97
N PHE A 103 7.21 -15.78 -15.51
CA PHE A 103 7.16 -14.39 -15.05
C PHE A 103 8.21 -13.53 -15.75
N GLU A 104 7.86 -12.30 -16.04
CA GLU A 104 8.81 -11.21 -16.28
C GLU A 104 9.15 -10.49 -14.98
N LYS A 105 8.15 -10.37 -14.09
CA LYS A 105 8.26 -9.75 -12.76
C LYS A 105 7.29 -10.40 -11.78
N THR A 106 7.67 -10.48 -10.50
CA THR A 106 6.74 -10.78 -9.40
C THR A 106 7.22 -10.17 -8.09
N VAL A 107 6.37 -10.13 -7.06
CA VAL A 107 6.63 -9.37 -5.83
C VAL A 107 6.36 -10.24 -4.59
N PRO A 108 7.33 -11.07 -4.15
CA PRO A 108 7.20 -11.75 -2.88
C PRO A 108 7.20 -10.74 -1.72
N VAL A 109 6.64 -11.17 -0.60
CA VAL A 109 6.53 -10.34 0.61
C VAL A 109 7.09 -11.12 1.78
N VAL A 110 7.94 -10.48 2.58
CA VAL A 110 8.40 -11.02 3.86
C VAL A 110 7.80 -10.21 5.00
N THR A 111 7.44 -10.88 6.09
CA THR A 111 6.83 -10.23 7.26
C THR A 111 7.73 -10.35 8.47
N GLU A 112 8.21 -9.22 8.96
CA GLU A 112 8.86 -9.15 10.27
C GLU A 112 7.79 -9.08 11.36
N THR A 113 7.91 -9.93 12.39
CA THR A 113 6.93 -10.02 13.47
C THR A 113 7.47 -9.45 14.76
N GLY A 114 6.58 -9.03 15.66
CA GLY A 114 6.96 -8.53 16.98
C GLY A 114 5.84 -8.69 17.99
N LEU A 115 6.16 -8.42 19.25
CA LEU A 115 5.23 -8.46 20.37
C LEU A 115 5.29 -7.14 21.14
N ALA A 116 4.16 -6.43 21.20
CA ALA A 116 4.01 -5.23 22.01
C ALA A 116 3.80 -5.59 23.49
N THR A 117 4.25 -4.72 24.40
CA THR A 117 4.02 -4.90 25.84
C THR A 117 2.57 -4.58 26.23
N HIS A 118 1.94 -3.66 25.50
CA HIS A 118 0.56 -3.19 25.68
C HIS A 118 -0.20 -3.15 24.35
N ALA A 119 -1.48 -2.77 24.37
CA ALA A 119 -2.27 -2.62 23.15
C ALA A 119 -1.62 -1.58 22.20
N PRO A 120 -1.19 -1.97 20.99
CA PRO A 120 -0.31 -1.13 20.18
C PRO A 120 -1.04 -0.11 19.32
N GLY A 121 -2.34 -0.33 19.05
CA GLY A 121 -3.14 0.45 18.11
C GLY A 121 -3.02 1.96 18.29
N PRO A 122 -3.33 2.53 19.48
CA PRO A 122 -3.24 3.97 19.69
C PRO A 122 -1.84 4.57 19.42
N ALA A 123 -0.76 3.85 19.74
CA ALA A 123 0.61 4.31 19.51
C ALA A 123 0.95 4.27 18.00
N ILE A 124 0.56 3.20 17.31
CA ILE A 124 0.75 3.05 15.86
C ILE A 124 -0.04 4.13 15.09
N ILE A 125 -1.32 4.33 15.43
CA ILE A 125 -2.19 5.32 14.76
C ILE A 125 -1.61 6.73 14.95
N SER A 126 -1.22 7.09 16.17
CA SER A 126 -0.53 8.35 16.47
C SER A 126 0.75 8.50 15.63
N ALA A 127 1.54 7.44 15.48
CA ALA A 127 2.79 7.46 14.72
C ALA A 127 2.59 7.71 13.22
N VAL A 128 1.66 7.01 12.57
CA VAL A 128 1.48 7.11 11.11
C VAL A 128 0.75 8.39 10.69
N THR A 129 -0.10 8.94 11.56
CA THR A 129 -0.86 10.17 11.28
C THR A 129 0.01 11.43 11.30
N ARG A 130 1.18 11.38 11.95
CA ARG A 130 2.19 12.45 11.93
C ARG A 130 2.95 12.59 10.60
N LYS A 131 2.79 11.65 9.67
CA LYS A 131 3.60 11.64 8.44
C LYS A 131 3.12 12.69 7.43
N SER A 132 4.07 13.37 6.81
CA SER A 132 3.85 14.46 5.86
C SER A 132 3.74 13.98 4.42
N SER A 133 3.33 14.89 3.54
CA SER A 133 3.43 14.70 2.08
C SER A 133 4.88 14.36 1.68
N PRO A 134 5.11 13.47 0.70
CA PRO A 134 4.15 12.86 -0.22
C PRO A 134 3.44 11.59 0.31
N LEU A 135 3.66 11.18 1.56
CA LEU A 135 2.99 10.00 2.12
C LEU A 135 1.53 10.27 2.43
N GLN A 136 0.65 9.32 2.19
CA GLN A 136 -0.76 9.36 2.52
C GLN A 136 -1.03 8.45 3.73
N SER A 137 -1.40 9.05 4.87
CA SER A 137 -1.76 8.25 6.04
C SER A 137 -3.10 7.56 5.80
N TYR A 138 -3.18 6.28 6.13
CA TYR A 138 -4.37 5.47 5.99
C TYR A 138 -4.43 4.44 7.13
N GLY A 139 -5.63 3.93 7.39
CA GLY A 139 -5.76 2.76 8.25
C GLY A 139 -7.18 2.45 8.64
N TRP A 140 -7.33 1.26 9.20
CA TRP A 140 -8.54 0.79 9.84
C TRP A 140 -8.17 0.02 11.11
N ALA A 141 -8.94 0.23 12.16
CA ALA A 141 -8.75 -0.44 13.42
C ALA A 141 -10.08 -0.73 14.10
N ASN A 142 -10.15 -1.87 14.75
CA ASN A 142 -11.10 -2.15 15.83
C ASN A 142 -10.33 -2.18 17.17
N PRO A 143 -11.00 -2.39 18.32
CA PRO A 143 -10.33 -2.37 19.62
C PRO A 143 -9.18 -3.39 19.79
N SER A 144 -9.23 -4.54 19.11
CA SER A 144 -8.25 -5.62 19.27
C SER A 144 -7.29 -5.76 18.09
N SER A 145 -7.66 -5.34 16.89
CA SER A 145 -6.84 -5.53 15.69
C SER A 145 -6.99 -4.40 14.68
N GLY A 146 -6.05 -4.33 13.73
CA GLY A 146 -6.08 -3.32 12.69
C GLY A 146 -4.82 -3.26 11.87
N PHE A 147 -4.81 -2.31 10.95
CA PHE A 147 -3.64 -1.94 10.17
C PHE A 147 -3.63 -0.44 9.93
N ALA A 148 -2.42 0.11 9.88
CA ALA A 148 -2.23 1.53 9.73
C ALA A 148 -0.88 1.81 9.07
N GLY A 149 -0.83 2.79 8.18
CA GLY A 149 0.40 3.10 7.45
C GLY A 149 0.43 4.51 6.89
N ALA A 150 1.54 4.80 6.23
CA ALA A 150 1.72 6.02 5.46
C ALA A 150 2.30 5.62 4.11
N THR A 151 1.42 5.46 3.11
CA THR A 151 1.77 4.91 1.80
C THR A 151 2.20 6.01 0.83
N PRO A 152 3.27 5.80 0.04
CA PRO A 152 3.62 6.69 -1.06
C PRO A 152 2.81 6.40 -2.34
N GLU A 153 2.02 5.32 -2.37
CA GLU A 153 1.46 4.77 -3.59
C GLU A 153 -0.07 4.93 -3.63
N LEU A 154 -0.51 5.81 -4.53
CA LEU A 154 -1.90 5.93 -4.97
C LEU A 154 -2.12 4.87 -6.05
N LEU A 155 -3.04 3.94 -5.81
CA LEU A 155 -3.48 3.01 -6.83
C LEU A 155 -4.21 3.78 -7.94
N PHE A 156 -5.21 4.59 -7.58
CA PHE A 156 -5.77 5.63 -8.44
C PHE A 156 -6.64 6.62 -7.65
N SER A 157 -6.86 7.81 -8.23
CA SER A 157 -7.86 8.78 -7.81
C SER A 157 -8.79 9.05 -8.99
N MET A 158 -10.09 9.04 -8.76
CA MET A 158 -11.12 9.26 -9.77
C MET A 158 -12.08 10.33 -9.29
N ASN A 159 -12.28 11.37 -10.10
CA ASN A 159 -13.28 12.40 -9.91
C ASN A 159 -14.01 12.66 -11.24
N GLY A 160 -15.24 12.15 -11.34
CA GLY A 160 -15.97 12.14 -12.59
C GLY A 160 -15.21 11.36 -13.67
N LYS A 161 -14.79 12.04 -14.74
CA LYS A 161 -14.01 11.44 -15.85
C LYS A 161 -12.50 11.63 -15.72
N HIS A 162 -12.03 12.30 -14.67
CA HIS A 162 -10.60 12.50 -14.45
C HIS A 162 -10.05 11.39 -13.56
N LEU A 163 -9.15 10.59 -14.13
CA LEU A 163 -8.43 9.52 -13.45
C LEU A 163 -6.95 9.90 -13.33
N GLN A 164 -6.38 9.71 -12.14
CA GLN A 164 -4.95 9.85 -11.90
C GLN A 164 -4.41 8.57 -11.23
N THR A 165 -3.26 8.09 -11.67
CA THR A 165 -2.53 6.98 -11.05
C THR A 165 -1.03 7.26 -11.08
N MET A 166 -0.24 6.34 -10.53
CA MET A 166 1.21 6.42 -10.57
C MET A 166 1.84 5.03 -10.73
N ALA A 167 2.92 4.95 -11.49
CA ALA A 167 3.87 3.86 -11.35
C ALA A 167 4.86 4.23 -10.24
N LEU A 168 5.00 3.38 -9.24
CA LEU A 168 5.99 3.53 -8.18
C LEU A 168 6.73 2.21 -7.99
N ALA A 169 8.01 2.17 -8.37
CA ALA A 169 8.83 0.98 -8.32
C ALA A 169 10.32 1.36 -8.39
N GLY A 170 11.16 0.40 -8.04
CA GLY A 170 12.58 0.62 -7.77
C GLY A 170 12.82 1.35 -6.45
N THR A 171 13.81 0.91 -5.68
CA THR A 171 14.06 1.43 -4.33
C THR A 171 15.54 1.55 -4.04
N ALA A 172 15.97 2.73 -3.57
CA ALA A 172 17.32 2.90 -3.02
C ALA A 172 17.29 3.75 -1.75
N ARG A 173 18.40 3.77 -1.02
CA ARG A 173 18.59 4.76 0.05
C ARG A 173 18.74 6.13 -0.58
N SER A 174 18.29 7.18 0.11
CA SER A 174 18.39 8.55 -0.43
C SER A 174 19.82 9.01 -0.72
N GLU A 175 20.81 8.47 -0.01
CA GLU A 175 22.24 8.74 -0.26
C GLU A 175 22.75 8.15 -1.57
N ASP A 176 22.11 7.10 -2.08
CA ASP A 176 22.48 6.39 -3.31
C ASP A 176 21.75 6.97 -4.55
N ARG A 177 21.09 8.13 -4.42
CA ARG A 177 20.18 8.71 -5.43
C ARG A 177 20.80 8.81 -6.82
N GLU A 178 22.04 9.28 -6.93
CA GLU A 178 22.69 9.50 -8.22
C GLU A 178 23.04 8.18 -8.94
N VAL A 179 23.41 7.15 -8.17
CA VAL A 179 23.63 5.79 -8.70
C VAL A 179 22.30 5.18 -9.12
N PHE A 180 21.30 5.28 -8.25
CA PHE A 180 19.94 4.80 -8.50
C PHE A 180 19.34 5.40 -9.78
N ALA A 181 19.59 6.69 -10.04
CA ALA A 181 19.08 7.40 -11.22
C ALA A 181 19.49 6.77 -12.56
N MET A 182 20.60 6.02 -12.57
CA MET A 182 21.20 5.38 -13.74
C MET A 182 21.16 3.85 -13.68
N ASP A 183 20.54 3.26 -12.65
CA ASP A 183 20.50 1.81 -12.47
C ASP A 183 19.52 1.17 -13.47
N GLU A 184 20.05 0.44 -14.45
CA GLU A 184 19.27 -0.20 -15.52
C GLU A 184 18.28 -1.26 -14.99
N LYS A 185 18.61 -1.98 -13.91
CA LYS A 185 17.72 -2.99 -13.30
C LYS A 185 16.52 -2.29 -12.68
N GLU A 186 16.76 -1.24 -11.89
CA GLU A 186 15.70 -0.47 -11.22
C GLU A 186 14.83 0.29 -12.23
N ILE A 187 15.45 0.83 -13.29
CA ILE A 187 14.75 1.45 -14.42
C ILE A 187 13.84 0.44 -15.12
N ARG A 188 14.35 -0.76 -15.43
CA ARG A 188 13.57 -1.80 -16.11
C ARG A 188 12.42 -2.29 -15.25
N GLU A 189 12.66 -2.49 -13.95
CA GLU A 189 11.61 -2.85 -12.99
C GLU A 189 10.50 -1.79 -12.94
N HIS A 190 10.87 -0.51 -12.95
CA HIS A 190 9.93 0.60 -13.00
C HIS A 190 9.12 0.63 -14.29
N GLU A 191 9.78 0.43 -15.44
CA GLU A 191 9.12 0.44 -16.74
C GLU A 191 8.10 -0.69 -16.91
N TYR A 192 8.33 -1.88 -16.33
CA TYR A 192 7.31 -2.93 -16.28
C TYR A 192 6.00 -2.44 -15.64
N VAL A 193 6.08 -1.64 -14.57
CA VAL A 193 4.91 -1.06 -13.91
C VAL A 193 4.27 0.01 -14.78
N ALA A 194 5.06 0.99 -15.25
CA ALA A 194 4.57 2.13 -16.00
C ALA A 194 3.91 1.72 -17.33
N GLN A 195 4.55 0.83 -18.09
CA GLN A 195 4.03 0.36 -19.38
C GLN A 195 2.77 -0.49 -19.20
N THR A 196 2.70 -1.31 -18.15
CA THR A 196 1.47 -2.07 -17.84
C THR A 196 0.32 -1.14 -17.49
N LEU A 197 0.55 -0.08 -16.71
CA LEU A 197 -0.49 0.90 -16.40
C LEU A 197 -0.96 1.63 -17.66
N VAL A 198 -0.04 2.07 -18.53
CA VAL A 198 -0.40 2.69 -19.81
C VAL A 198 -1.21 1.73 -20.66
N SER A 199 -0.73 0.49 -20.87
CA SER A 199 -1.44 -0.52 -21.67
C SER A 199 -2.85 -0.81 -21.14
N LYS A 200 -3.03 -0.81 -19.81
CA LYS A 200 -4.34 -1.00 -19.20
C LYS A 200 -5.25 0.23 -19.29
N LEU A 201 -4.75 1.41 -19.59
CA LEU A 201 -5.53 2.65 -19.49
C LEU A 201 -5.71 3.38 -20.82
N ASP A 202 -4.87 3.08 -21.81
CA ASP A 202 -4.86 3.75 -23.12
C ASP A 202 -6.18 3.60 -23.89
N ASP A 203 -6.92 2.50 -23.67
CA ASP A 203 -8.21 2.23 -24.30
C ASP A 203 -9.39 2.98 -23.65
N LEU A 204 -9.18 3.56 -22.47
CA LEU A 204 -10.28 4.12 -21.66
C LEU A 204 -10.50 5.62 -21.89
N GLY A 205 -9.52 6.33 -22.44
CA GLY A 205 -9.57 7.78 -22.55
C GLY A 205 -8.30 8.41 -23.08
N LYS A 206 -8.27 9.75 -23.06
CA LYS A 206 -7.06 10.50 -23.43
C LYS A 206 -6.02 10.38 -22.33
N LEU A 207 -5.00 9.56 -22.57
CA LEU A 207 -3.93 9.29 -21.62
C LEU A 207 -2.78 10.28 -21.77
N LYS A 208 -2.24 10.72 -20.62
CA LYS A 208 -0.99 11.47 -20.52
C LYS A 208 -0.05 10.78 -19.53
N ARG A 209 1.06 10.26 -20.05
CA ARG A 209 2.18 9.75 -19.27
C ARG A 209 3.21 10.85 -19.06
N HIS A 210 3.57 11.12 -17.81
CA HIS A 210 4.63 12.06 -17.47
C HIS A 210 6.02 11.41 -17.58
N SER A 211 7.08 12.22 -17.54
CA SER A 211 8.45 11.70 -17.43
C SER A 211 8.65 10.95 -16.12
N ARG A 212 9.53 9.94 -16.14
CA ARG A 212 10.01 9.28 -14.92
C ARG A 212 10.80 10.28 -14.07
N GLU A 213 10.49 10.34 -12.79
CA GLU A 213 11.14 11.18 -11.79
C GLU A 213 11.63 10.33 -10.60
N ILE A 214 12.41 10.94 -9.71
CA ILE A 214 12.82 10.32 -8.44
C ILE A 214 12.04 10.96 -7.30
N LEU A 215 11.17 10.18 -6.67
CA LEU A 215 10.43 10.55 -5.47
C LEU A 215 11.28 10.30 -4.23
N ASN A 216 11.58 11.33 -3.46
CA ASN A 216 12.31 11.23 -2.19
C ASN A 216 11.32 11.18 -1.00
N LEU A 217 11.43 10.13 -0.18
CA LEU A 217 10.62 9.90 1.02
C LEU A 217 11.42 10.12 2.32
N GLY A 218 12.45 10.96 2.26
CA GLY A 218 13.39 11.23 3.34
C GLY A 218 14.53 10.22 3.36
N SER A 219 14.25 9.01 3.83
CA SER A 219 15.28 7.96 4.01
C SER A 219 15.51 7.06 2.80
N ILE A 220 14.55 7.04 1.88
CA ILE A 220 14.57 6.21 0.68
C ILE A 220 14.05 7.01 -0.51
N VAL A 221 14.42 6.57 -1.71
CA VAL A 221 13.95 7.10 -2.98
C VAL A 221 13.27 6.01 -3.82
N HIS A 222 12.35 6.42 -4.69
CA HIS A 222 11.70 5.57 -5.69
C HIS A 222 11.70 6.24 -7.05
N PHE A 223 11.63 5.44 -8.12
CA PHE A 223 11.19 5.99 -9.39
C PHE A 223 9.68 6.17 -9.39
N LEU A 224 9.23 7.29 -9.95
CA LEU A 224 7.84 7.70 -10.05
C LEU A 224 7.51 8.08 -11.50
N THR A 225 6.42 7.55 -12.04
CA THR A 225 5.81 8.06 -13.28
C THR A 225 4.34 8.37 -13.01
N LEU A 226 3.94 9.63 -13.15
CA LEU A 226 2.53 10.03 -13.05
C LEU A 226 1.80 9.73 -14.37
N ILE A 227 0.56 9.24 -14.25
CA ILE A 227 -0.30 8.94 -15.40
C ILE A 227 -1.67 9.55 -15.13
N GLU A 228 -2.14 10.35 -16.07
CA GLU A 228 -3.45 10.99 -16.05
C GLU A 228 -4.28 10.48 -17.23
N VAL A 229 -5.57 10.28 -17.02
CA VAL A 229 -6.50 9.84 -18.07
C VAL A 229 -7.78 10.65 -17.97
N GLU A 230 -8.17 11.27 -19.08
CA GLU A 230 -9.51 11.82 -19.27
C GLU A 230 -10.38 10.73 -19.93
N LEU A 231 -11.19 10.05 -19.11
CA LEU A 231 -12.01 8.90 -19.52
C LEU A 231 -13.07 9.31 -20.54
N HIS A 232 -13.31 8.48 -21.56
CA HIS A 232 -14.38 8.72 -22.53
C HIS A 232 -15.77 8.67 -21.88
N ALA A 233 -15.96 7.73 -20.96
CA ALA A 233 -17.19 7.51 -20.20
C ALA A 233 -16.90 7.35 -18.71
N PHE A 234 -17.94 7.45 -17.88
CA PHE A 234 -17.83 7.10 -16.47
C PHE A 234 -17.51 5.61 -16.32
N MET A 235 -16.67 5.27 -15.35
CA MET A 235 -16.40 3.89 -14.94
C MET A 235 -16.72 3.73 -13.46
N ALA A 236 -17.26 2.58 -13.08
CA ALA A 236 -17.44 2.28 -11.67
C ALA A 236 -16.08 2.08 -11.00
N PRO A 237 -15.90 2.49 -9.73
CA PRO A 237 -14.67 2.22 -8.97
C PRO A 237 -14.27 0.74 -8.97
N ALA A 238 -15.24 -0.16 -8.89
CA ALA A 238 -15.02 -1.62 -8.88
C ALA A 238 -14.33 -2.11 -10.16
N ASP A 239 -14.72 -1.57 -11.34
CA ASP A 239 -14.12 -1.96 -12.62
C ASP A 239 -12.64 -1.56 -12.68
N LEU A 240 -12.31 -0.35 -12.21
CA LEU A 240 -10.93 0.13 -12.14
C LEU A 240 -10.10 -0.63 -11.11
N LEU A 241 -10.67 -0.97 -9.95
CA LEU A 241 -10.02 -1.81 -8.95
C LEU A 241 -9.68 -3.18 -9.52
N LEU A 242 -10.61 -3.85 -10.20
CA LEU A 242 -10.37 -5.14 -10.85
C LEU A 242 -9.33 -5.04 -11.98
N LYS A 243 -9.41 -3.99 -12.80
CA LYS A 243 -8.50 -3.77 -13.93
C LYS A 243 -7.08 -3.48 -13.45
N LEU A 244 -6.90 -2.66 -12.41
CA LEU A 244 -5.59 -2.20 -11.96
C LEU A 244 -4.96 -3.07 -10.88
N HIS A 245 -5.72 -3.53 -9.87
CA HIS A 245 -5.16 -4.25 -8.71
C HIS A 245 -5.04 -5.78 -8.92
N PRO A 246 -3.91 -6.41 -8.56
CA PRO A 246 -2.63 -5.76 -8.28
C PRO A 246 -1.97 -5.27 -9.57
N THR A 247 -1.24 -4.15 -9.46
CA THR A 247 -0.32 -3.67 -10.51
C THR A 247 0.97 -4.49 -10.43
N PRO A 248 1.86 -4.47 -11.44
CA PRO A 248 3.17 -5.12 -11.32
C PRO A 248 4.08 -4.53 -10.23
N ALA A 249 3.70 -3.42 -9.57
CA ALA A 249 4.40 -2.95 -8.39
C ALA A 249 4.24 -3.92 -7.21
N LEU A 250 3.12 -4.63 -7.14
CA LEU A 250 2.76 -5.55 -6.05
C LEU A 250 2.35 -6.98 -6.49
N GLY A 251 2.03 -7.16 -7.77
CA GLY A 251 1.55 -8.40 -8.36
C GLY A 251 2.50 -8.96 -9.41
N PRO A 252 2.12 -10.07 -10.06
CA PRO A 252 2.91 -10.67 -11.11
C PRO A 252 2.71 -9.98 -12.46
N LEU A 253 3.72 -10.11 -13.33
CA LEU A 253 3.66 -9.78 -14.74
C LEU A 253 4.17 -11.00 -15.53
N PRO A 254 3.36 -11.60 -16.42
CA PRO A 254 1.94 -11.30 -16.68
C PRO A 254 1.04 -11.59 -15.49
N ARG A 255 -0.14 -10.96 -15.45
CA ARG A 255 -1.18 -11.22 -14.44
C ARG A 255 -2.20 -12.22 -14.97
N THR A 256 -1.96 -13.49 -14.67
CA THR A 256 -2.83 -14.65 -14.99
C THR A 256 -3.25 -15.39 -13.73
N ASP A 257 -4.25 -16.25 -13.79
CA ASP A 257 -4.66 -17.05 -12.63
C ASP A 257 -3.52 -17.92 -12.09
N GLY A 258 -2.71 -18.51 -12.97
CA GLY A 258 -1.56 -19.35 -12.57
C GLY A 258 -0.45 -18.57 -11.89
N THR A 259 -0.08 -17.40 -12.44
CA THR A 259 0.93 -16.51 -11.83
C THR A 259 0.45 -15.91 -10.51
N MET A 260 -0.83 -15.56 -10.41
CA MET A 260 -1.45 -15.11 -9.17
C MET A 260 -1.45 -16.22 -8.11
N ALA A 261 -1.83 -17.45 -8.47
CA ALA A 261 -1.83 -18.57 -7.53
C ALA A 261 -0.43 -18.84 -6.94
N GLN A 262 0.63 -18.79 -7.77
CA GLN A 262 2.01 -18.92 -7.30
C GLN A 262 2.41 -17.78 -6.35
N LEU A 263 2.10 -16.52 -6.71
CA LEU A 263 2.35 -15.38 -5.83
C LEU A 263 1.66 -15.53 -4.48
N LEU A 264 0.38 -15.93 -4.47
CA LEU A 264 -0.38 -16.15 -3.24
C LEU A 264 0.21 -17.29 -2.40
N GLY A 265 0.71 -18.35 -3.04
CA GLY A 265 1.44 -19.43 -2.37
C GLY A 265 2.68 -18.92 -1.63
N TRP A 266 3.50 -18.07 -2.27
CA TRP A 266 4.67 -17.45 -1.64
C TRP A 266 4.28 -16.50 -0.50
N ARG A 267 3.26 -15.66 -0.71
CA ARG A 267 2.75 -14.73 0.31
C ARG A 267 2.28 -15.47 1.57
N ASN A 268 1.57 -16.60 1.40
CA ASN A 268 1.13 -17.43 2.52
C ASN A 268 2.32 -18.04 3.27
N ARG A 269 3.28 -18.63 2.56
CA ARG A 269 4.50 -19.24 3.14
C ARG A 269 5.38 -18.25 3.91
N LEU A 270 5.32 -16.96 3.55
CA LEU A 270 6.08 -15.89 4.18
C LEU A 270 5.26 -15.04 5.15
N ASN A 271 4.09 -15.56 5.57
CA ASN A 271 3.20 -14.94 6.58
C ASN A 271 2.79 -13.51 6.21
N CYS A 272 2.48 -13.26 4.94
CA CYS A 272 2.01 -11.97 4.48
C CYS A 272 0.58 -11.69 4.99
N PRO A 273 0.31 -10.58 5.69
CA PRO A 273 -1.04 -10.21 6.09
C PRO A 273 -1.97 -10.07 4.88
N PRO A 274 -3.25 -10.51 4.96
CA PRO A 274 -4.16 -10.49 3.82
C PRO A 274 -4.36 -9.10 3.21
N GLN A 275 -4.38 -8.04 4.03
CA GLN A 275 -4.59 -6.66 3.57
C GLN A 275 -3.31 -5.97 3.08
N PHE A 276 -2.13 -6.59 3.24
CA PHE A 276 -0.89 -5.97 2.77
C PHE A 276 -0.90 -5.84 1.25
N GLY A 277 -0.75 -4.62 0.76
CA GLY A 277 -0.79 -4.33 -0.66
C GLY A 277 -2.19 -4.35 -1.28
N ALA A 278 -3.24 -4.56 -0.49
CA ALA A 278 -4.61 -4.45 -0.98
C ALA A 278 -4.98 -2.97 -1.22
N PRO A 279 -5.99 -2.69 -2.06
CA PRO A 279 -6.56 -1.36 -2.17
C PRO A 279 -7.23 -0.97 -0.85
N PHE A 280 -6.93 0.23 -0.36
CA PHE A 280 -7.67 0.89 0.70
C PHE A 280 -8.16 2.23 0.17
N GLY A 281 -9.45 2.50 0.25
CA GLY A 281 -10.04 3.64 -0.46
C GLY A 281 -10.98 4.50 0.37
N LEU A 282 -11.25 5.69 -0.15
CA LEU A 282 -12.23 6.63 0.38
C LEU A 282 -13.12 7.11 -0.76
N TRP A 283 -14.41 6.85 -0.61
CA TRP A 283 -15.48 7.45 -1.40
C TRP A 283 -16.03 8.67 -0.67
N GLU A 284 -16.16 9.78 -1.38
CA GLU A 284 -16.85 10.98 -0.91
C GLU A 284 -17.55 11.66 -2.09
N ARG A 285 -18.89 11.65 -2.09
CA ARG A 285 -19.71 12.42 -3.05
C ARG A 285 -19.28 12.27 -4.52
N GLY A 286 -19.00 11.04 -4.96
CA GLY A 286 -18.60 10.74 -6.34
C GLY A 286 -17.10 10.79 -6.63
N ARG A 287 -16.27 11.24 -5.68
CA ARG A 287 -14.81 11.12 -5.74
C ARG A 287 -14.37 9.85 -5.04
N PHE A 288 -13.49 9.08 -5.68
CA PHE A 288 -12.86 7.90 -5.09
C PHE A 288 -11.34 8.01 -5.14
N ASP A 289 -10.69 7.91 -3.98
CA ASP A 289 -9.23 7.80 -3.89
C ASP A 289 -8.88 6.43 -3.31
N ALA A 290 -8.18 5.60 -4.07
CA ALA A 290 -7.66 4.31 -3.65
C ALA A 290 -6.14 4.38 -3.52
N VAL A 291 -5.64 4.03 -2.34
CA VAL A 291 -4.21 3.86 -2.08
C VAL A 291 -3.87 2.38 -1.97
N VAL A 292 -2.59 2.06 -2.18
CA VAL A 292 -2.07 0.71 -1.94
C VAL A 292 -1.66 0.61 -0.47
N ALA A 293 -2.19 -0.40 0.24
CA ALA A 293 -1.94 -0.61 1.67
C ALA A 293 -0.54 -1.19 1.95
N ILE A 294 0.49 -0.38 1.72
CA ILE A 294 1.90 -0.67 2.02
C ILE A 294 2.48 0.37 2.98
N ARG A 295 3.68 0.11 3.49
CA ARG A 295 4.35 0.97 4.49
C ARG A 295 3.50 1.13 5.75
N GLY A 296 2.96 0.01 6.19
CA GLY A 296 2.09 -0.06 7.35
C GLY A 296 2.55 -1.10 8.36
N ILE A 297 1.84 -1.11 9.47
CA ILE A 297 1.98 -2.05 10.57
C ILE A 297 0.61 -2.67 10.78
N TRP A 298 0.58 -4.00 10.87
CA TRP A 298 -0.60 -4.80 11.18
C TRP A 298 -0.50 -5.30 12.62
N TRP A 299 -1.63 -5.39 13.31
CA TRP A 299 -1.66 -5.93 14.66
C TRP A 299 -2.92 -6.73 14.96
N GLU A 300 -2.76 -7.73 15.83
CA GLU A 300 -3.84 -8.55 16.40
C GLU A 300 -3.50 -8.78 17.88
N GLY A 301 -4.29 -8.20 18.77
CA GLY A 301 -3.96 -8.07 20.19
C GLY A 301 -2.65 -7.32 20.38
N LYS A 302 -1.63 -8.04 20.87
CA LYS A 302 -0.26 -7.51 21.05
C LYS A 302 0.71 -7.95 19.94
N ASN A 303 0.30 -8.82 19.04
CA ASN A 303 1.15 -9.29 17.95
C ASN A 303 1.24 -8.20 16.88
N LEU A 304 2.44 -7.98 16.36
CA LEU A 304 2.76 -6.98 15.35
C LEU A 304 3.30 -7.65 14.09
N SER A 305 3.05 -7.04 12.94
CA SER A 305 3.58 -7.47 11.64
C SER A 305 3.97 -6.26 10.79
N ILE A 306 5.21 -6.25 10.29
CA ILE A 306 5.74 -5.30 9.31
C ILE A 306 6.09 -6.07 8.02
N PRO A 307 5.13 -6.22 7.10
CA PRO A 307 5.37 -6.76 5.78
C PRO A 307 6.13 -5.78 4.87
N ALA A 308 7.01 -6.31 4.03
CA ALA A 308 7.64 -5.60 2.93
C ALA A 308 7.79 -6.51 1.72
N GLY A 309 7.51 -5.97 0.53
CA GLY A 309 7.76 -6.66 -0.75
C GLY A 309 8.83 -5.97 -1.59
N CYS A 310 9.45 -6.72 -2.48
CA CYS A 310 10.46 -6.26 -3.45
C CYS A 310 10.12 -6.82 -4.84
N GLY A 311 10.32 -6.03 -5.88
CA GLY A 311 10.12 -6.49 -7.25
C GLY A 311 11.27 -7.36 -7.70
N ILE A 312 11.00 -8.61 -8.05
CA ILE A 312 12.01 -9.53 -8.58
C ILE A 312 11.84 -9.62 -10.09
N ILE A 313 12.94 -9.36 -10.79
CA ILE A 313 13.11 -9.55 -12.24
C ILE A 313 14.35 -10.42 -12.50
N GLU A 314 14.61 -10.79 -13.75
CA GLU A 314 15.76 -11.62 -14.13
C GLU A 314 17.13 -11.10 -13.61
N ALA A 315 17.31 -9.78 -13.58
CA ALA A 315 18.54 -9.14 -13.10
C ALA A 315 18.68 -9.12 -11.57
N SER A 316 17.65 -9.49 -10.82
CA SER A 316 17.64 -9.44 -9.36
C SER A 316 18.70 -10.35 -8.73
N ARG A 317 19.17 -9.95 -7.55
CA ARG A 317 20.16 -10.68 -6.75
C ARG A 317 19.68 -10.75 -5.31
N LEU A 318 19.67 -11.95 -4.74
CA LEU A 318 19.14 -12.23 -3.40
C LEU A 318 19.62 -11.23 -2.34
N VAL A 319 20.93 -10.93 -2.30
CA VAL A 319 21.52 -10.02 -1.31
C VAL A 319 20.98 -8.59 -1.46
N ASN A 320 20.75 -8.13 -2.69
CA ASN A 320 20.24 -6.80 -2.97
C ASN A 320 18.75 -6.72 -2.60
N GLU A 321 17.95 -7.68 -3.03
CA GLU A 321 16.52 -7.72 -2.72
C GLU A 321 16.28 -7.85 -1.21
N TRP A 322 17.09 -8.66 -0.52
CA TRP A 322 17.02 -8.76 0.94
C TRP A 322 17.35 -7.44 1.64
N ARG A 323 18.31 -6.68 1.10
CA ARG A 323 18.66 -5.34 1.60
C ARG A 323 17.53 -4.35 1.35
N GLU A 324 16.91 -4.37 0.17
CA GLU A 324 15.76 -3.53 -0.16
C GLU A 324 14.58 -3.80 0.80
N LEU A 325 14.27 -5.07 1.04
CA LEU A 325 13.23 -5.48 1.99
C LEU A 325 13.50 -4.92 3.38
N ARG A 326 14.75 -4.96 3.87
CA ARG A 326 15.15 -4.36 5.14
C ARG A 326 14.96 -2.84 5.13
N ILE A 327 15.45 -2.15 4.10
CA ILE A 327 15.33 -0.69 3.96
C ILE A 327 13.86 -0.24 4.06
N LYS A 328 12.94 -0.95 3.39
CA LYS A 328 11.50 -0.66 3.43
C LYS A 328 10.90 -0.86 4.84
N ARG A 329 11.27 -1.93 5.54
CA ARG A 329 10.79 -2.17 6.92
C ARG A 329 11.37 -1.16 7.91
N ASP A 330 12.64 -0.83 7.80
CA ASP A 330 13.29 0.15 8.66
C ASP A 330 12.67 1.54 8.48
N ALA A 331 12.31 1.92 7.24
CA ALA A 331 11.57 3.15 6.99
C ALA A 331 10.21 3.19 7.71
N VAL A 332 9.50 2.05 7.81
CA VAL A 332 8.25 1.95 8.59
C VAL A 332 8.51 2.01 10.09
N LYS A 333 9.56 1.34 10.58
CA LYS A 333 9.93 1.38 12.01
C LYS A 333 10.25 2.80 12.48
N ARG A 334 10.90 3.61 11.64
CA ARG A 334 11.10 5.05 11.89
C ARG A 334 9.81 5.85 12.03
N PHE A 335 8.65 5.31 11.64
CA PHE A 335 7.38 5.98 11.93
C PHE A 335 7.11 6.04 13.43
N LEU A 336 7.53 5.00 14.15
CA LEU A 336 7.31 4.79 15.58
C LEU A 336 8.26 5.59 16.47
N GLU A 337 9.39 6.06 15.91
CA GLU A 337 10.35 6.90 16.61
C GLU A 337 9.74 8.29 16.93
N GLN A 338 10.22 8.93 18.01
CA GLN A 338 9.86 10.31 18.31
C GLN A 338 10.52 11.26 17.30
N PRO A 339 9.86 12.38 16.95
CA PRO A 339 10.44 13.43 16.10
C PRO A 339 11.73 14.01 16.67
#